data_AF-A0A1X7ADS0-F1
#
_entry.id   AF-A0A1X7ADS0-F1
#
_cell.length_a   1.000
_cell.length_b   1.000
_cell.length_c   1.000
_cell.angle_alpha   90.00
_cell.angle_beta   90.00
_cell.angle_gamma   90.00
#
_symmetry.space_group_name_H-M   'P 1'
#
loop_
_entity.id
_entity.type
_entity.pdbx_description
1 polymer ?
#
loop_
_entity_poly.entity_id
_entity_poly.type
_entity_poly.pdbx_seq_one_letter_code
_entity_poly.pdbx_strand_id
1 'polypeptide(L)'
;MPSQNPSDEPEAKTMATVPDYSIYIHFDGISGALRWRIDDYGDAGVLSANEIREIAELFGLEVEQVEALSIRLGHCLDRDTASNFVEVHRATASVRGRETIKELKRRASAIGEQFSKLEEGMNRLEPRFASEPTTNPQLAEAKQLTNELASGIRRIDALLSGLEDRPSVAFDMSPLDKRTVVDRRRLDVVMQCCEIWEAAGRPLSFNTAPIGEHAQLVGSLPEFVHAVVVRVTDPPTKIAGGTLRKDLAHYRTARDRAAVEDDTPPVSDMGDAT
;
A
#
# COMPACT_ATOMS: atom_id res chain seq x y z
N MET A 1 26.06 -37.15 63.07
CA MET A 1 25.06 -36.05 63.08
C MET A 1 25.01 -35.49 61.67
N PRO A 2 23.82 -35.29 61.10
CA PRO A 2 23.54 -35.54 59.70
C PRO A 2 23.39 -34.30 58.82
N SER A 3 23.54 -34.57 57.53
CA SER A 3 23.23 -33.79 56.33
C SER A 3 22.00 -32.87 56.43
N GLN A 4 22.14 -31.63 55.95
CA GLN A 4 21.03 -30.83 55.46
C GLN A 4 21.42 -30.27 54.08
N ASN A 5 20.78 -30.83 53.05
CA ASN A 5 20.71 -30.26 51.71
C ASN A 5 19.95 -28.92 51.77
N PRO A 6 20.41 -27.84 51.14
CA PRO A 6 19.53 -26.88 50.52
C PRO A 6 19.19 -27.41 49.12
N SER A 7 17.91 -27.75 48.95
CA SER A 7 17.29 -28.16 47.71
C SER A 7 17.57 -27.15 46.59
N ASP A 8 18.06 -27.67 45.47
CA ASP A 8 17.94 -27.07 44.15
C ASP A 8 16.45 -26.89 43.82
N GLU A 9 15.93 -25.67 43.97
CA GLU A 9 14.78 -25.24 43.19
C GLU A 9 15.32 -24.41 42.02
N PRO A 10 15.21 -24.90 40.76
CA PRO A 10 15.46 -24.05 39.62
C PRO A 10 14.33 -23.02 39.59
N GLU A 11 14.65 -21.75 39.86
CA GLU A 11 13.81 -20.62 39.50
C GLU A 11 13.52 -20.71 38.00
N ALA A 12 12.40 -21.36 37.66
CA ALA A 12 11.80 -21.30 36.36
C ALA A 12 11.37 -19.84 36.17
N LYS A 13 12.31 -19.04 35.62
CA LYS A 13 12.03 -17.74 35.02
C LYS A 13 10.91 -17.98 34.04
N THR A 14 9.70 -17.68 34.51
CA THR A 14 8.51 -17.65 33.68
C THR A 14 8.73 -16.44 32.79
N MET A 15 9.44 -16.62 31.67
CA MET A 15 9.42 -15.67 30.58
C MET A 15 7.96 -15.61 30.16
N ALA A 16 7.24 -14.61 30.66
CA ALA A 16 5.89 -14.32 30.22
C ALA A 16 5.94 -14.31 28.69
N THR A 17 5.35 -15.33 28.08
CA THR A 17 5.28 -15.48 26.63
C THR A 17 4.54 -14.26 26.14
N VAL A 18 5.25 -13.34 25.49
CA VAL A 18 4.64 -12.13 24.96
C VAL A 18 3.54 -12.58 23.98
N PRO A 19 2.27 -12.21 24.20
CA PRO A 19 1.17 -12.69 23.39
C PRO A 19 1.41 -12.32 21.93
N ASP A 20 1.22 -13.30 21.05
CA ASP A 20 1.21 -13.07 19.61
C ASP A 20 -0.17 -12.53 19.23
N TYR A 21 -0.18 -11.32 18.68
CA TYR A 21 -1.41 -10.65 18.23
C TYR A 21 -1.21 -10.11 16.82
N SER A 22 -2.33 -9.93 16.13
CA SER A 22 -2.37 -9.32 14.80
C SER A 22 -2.73 -7.85 14.90
N ILE A 23 -2.15 -7.03 14.03
CA ILE A 23 -2.66 -5.70 13.72
C ILE A 23 -2.93 -5.58 12.23
N TYR A 24 -3.92 -4.76 11.88
CA TYR A 24 -4.26 -4.45 10.50
C TYR A 24 -3.70 -3.08 10.16
N ILE A 25 -2.77 -3.04 9.21
CA ILE A 25 -2.13 -1.80 8.78
C ILE A 25 -2.56 -1.44 7.38
N HIS A 26 -2.60 -0.14 7.10
CA HIS A 26 -2.74 0.35 5.74
C HIS A 26 -1.47 0.08 4.92
N PHE A 27 -1.59 -0.42 3.69
CA PHE A 27 -0.46 -0.71 2.81
C PHE A 27 -0.68 -0.22 1.36
N ASP A 28 0.11 0.77 0.96
CA ASP A 28 0.05 1.36 -0.39
C ASP A 28 1.05 0.77 -1.39
N GLY A 29 1.97 -0.08 -0.94
CA GLY A 29 3.05 -0.65 -1.78
C GLY A 29 2.61 -1.78 -2.71
N ILE A 30 1.38 -1.75 -3.21
CA ILE A 30 0.79 -2.81 -4.04
C ILE A 30 1.36 -2.73 -5.45
N SER A 31 2.09 -3.76 -5.86
CA SER A 31 2.69 -3.82 -7.19
C SER A 31 1.60 -3.82 -8.27
N GLY A 32 1.61 -2.81 -9.14
CA GLY A 32 0.63 -2.66 -10.21
C GLY A 32 -0.70 -2.03 -9.77
N ALA A 33 -0.77 -1.46 -8.57
CA ALA A 33 -1.86 -0.54 -8.23
C ALA A 33 -1.87 0.65 -9.17
N LEU A 34 -3.07 1.16 -9.44
CA LEU A 34 -3.21 2.36 -10.26
C LEU A 34 -2.75 3.58 -9.45
N ARG A 35 -2.18 4.55 -10.15
CA ARG A 35 -1.82 5.84 -9.55
C ARG A 35 -3.07 6.70 -9.49
N TRP A 36 -3.84 6.52 -8.43
CA TRP A 36 -5.06 7.29 -8.18
C TRP A 36 -4.74 8.76 -7.90
N ARG A 37 -5.59 9.68 -8.38
CA ARG A 37 -5.60 11.06 -7.90
C ARG A 37 -6.24 11.05 -6.51
N ILE A 38 -5.42 11.31 -5.48
CA ILE A 38 -5.85 11.27 -4.08
C ILE A 38 -5.83 12.70 -3.55
N ASP A 39 -6.98 13.18 -3.09
CA ASP A 39 -7.12 14.50 -2.49
C ASP A 39 -8.36 14.58 -1.58
N ASP A 40 -8.53 15.70 -0.90
CA ASP A 40 -9.76 16.02 -0.15
C ASP A 40 -10.82 16.55 -1.11
N TYR A 41 -11.69 15.65 -1.59
CA TYR A 41 -12.73 15.97 -2.57
C TYR A 41 -14.03 16.48 -1.94
N GLY A 42 -14.30 16.13 -0.67
CA GLY A 42 -15.54 16.42 0.04
C GLY A 42 -16.80 16.18 -0.82
N ASP A 43 -17.78 17.08 -0.71
CA ASP A 43 -19.03 17.02 -1.45
C ASP A 43 -18.92 17.51 -2.91
N ALA A 44 -17.74 18.01 -3.32
CA ALA A 44 -17.53 18.47 -4.70
C ALA A 44 -17.29 17.29 -5.66
N GLY A 45 -16.80 16.16 -5.15
CA GLY A 45 -16.46 14.98 -5.93
C GLY A 45 -15.16 15.10 -6.73
N VAL A 46 -14.75 13.99 -7.34
CA VAL A 46 -13.42 13.85 -7.99
C VAL A 46 -13.40 14.28 -9.47
N LEU A 47 -14.57 14.38 -10.11
CA LEU A 47 -14.73 14.76 -11.51
C LEU A 47 -15.15 16.23 -11.61
N SER A 48 -14.54 16.96 -12.53
CA SER A 48 -14.95 18.31 -12.88
C SER A 48 -16.28 18.33 -13.64
N ALA A 49 -16.97 19.48 -13.62
CA ALA A 49 -18.25 19.66 -14.32
C ALA A 49 -18.19 19.35 -15.83
N ASN A 50 -17.05 19.58 -16.48
CA ASN A 50 -16.87 19.21 -17.89
C ASN A 50 -16.75 17.69 -18.05
N GLU A 51 -15.97 17.02 -17.21
CA GLU A 51 -15.81 15.56 -17.26
C GLU A 51 -17.13 14.84 -16.96
N ILE A 52 -17.93 15.38 -16.03
CA ILE A 52 -19.27 14.89 -15.72
C ILE A 52 -20.17 14.94 -16.96
N ARG A 53 -20.25 16.11 -17.63
CA ARG A 53 -21.07 16.27 -18.84
C ARG A 53 -20.63 15.34 -19.97
N GLU A 54 -19.32 15.22 -20.19
CA GLU A 54 -18.77 14.33 -21.22
C GLU A 54 -19.09 12.86 -20.96
N ILE A 55 -18.97 12.39 -19.71
CA ILE A 55 -19.30 11.02 -19.33
C ILE A 55 -20.82 10.78 -19.45
N ALA A 56 -21.63 11.73 -18.99
CA ALA A 56 -23.08 11.65 -19.09
C ALA A 56 -23.53 11.52 -20.56
N GLU A 57 -23.01 12.37 -21.44
CA GLU A 57 -23.30 12.34 -22.87
C GLU A 57 -22.82 11.04 -23.53
N LEU A 58 -21.57 10.63 -23.27
CA LEU A 58 -20.96 9.47 -23.92
C LEU A 58 -21.69 8.15 -23.60
N PHE A 59 -22.23 8.03 -22.40
CA PHE A 59 -22.89 6.80 -21.94
C PHE A 59 -24.42 6.92 -21.81
N GLY A 60 -24.99 8.08 -22.17
CA GLY A 60 -26.42 8.35 -22.07
C GLY A 60 -26.92 8.18 -20.64
N LEU A 61 -26.23 8.79 -19.68
CA LEU A 61 -26.61 8.87 -18.27
C LEU A 61 -27.14 10.28 -17.97
N GLU A 62 -27.97 10.40 -16.95
CA GLU A 62 -28.37 11.71 -16.44
C GLU A 62 -27.17 12.39 -15.74
N VAL A 63 -27.06 13.71 -15.85
CA VAL A 63 -25.93 14.47 -15.27
C VAL A 63 -25.86 14.25 -13.76
N GLU A 64 -27.00 14.23 -13.09
CA GLU A 64 -27.14 14.02 -11.65
C GLU A 64 -26.61 12.65 -11.21
N GLN A 65 -26.71 11.62 -12.06
CA GLN A 65 -26.16 10.30 -11.77
C GLN A 65 -24.63 10.31 -11.79
N VAL A 66 -24.04 11.04 -12.74
CA VAL A 66 -22.59 11.17 -12.86
C VAL A 66 -22.01 12.10 -11.78
N GLU A 67 -22.78 13.12 -11.35
CA GLU A 67 -22.45 13.93 -10.17
C GLU A 67 -22.44 13.08 -8.90
N ALA A 68 -23.49 12.27 -8.67
CA ALA A 68 -23.54 11.35 -7.54
C ALA A 68 -22.37 10.34 -7.56
N LEU A 69 -22.01 9.85 -8.75
CA LEU A 69 -20.82 9.01 -8.93
C LEU A 69 -19.55 9.78 -8.54
N SER A 70 -19.38 11.01 -9.01
CA SER A 70 -18.20 11.86 -8.72
C SER A 70 -17.98 12.01 -7.22
N ILE A 71 -19.04 12.25 -6.45
CA ILE A 71 -18.98 12.39 -4.99
C ILE A 71 -18.56 11.07 -4.33
N ARG A 72 -19.21 9.96 -4.69
CA ARG A 72 -18.90 8.63 -4.15
C ARG A 72 -17.45 8.22 -4.44
N LEU A 73 -16.97 8.51 -5.65
CA LEU A 73 -15.58 8.30 -6.03
C LEU A 73 -14.63 9.19 -5.23
N GLY A 74 -15.03 10.44 -4.96
CA GLY A 74 -14.30 11.35 -4.06
C GLY A 74 -14.02 10.71 -2.71
N HIS A 75 -15.03 10.14 -2.06
CA HIS A 75 -14.84 9.42 -0.78
C HIS A 75 -13.96 8.18 -0.90
N CYS A 76 -14.03 7.44 -2.01
CA CYS A 76 -13.16 6.28 -2.26
C CYS A 76 -11.68 6.69 -2.42
N LEU A 77 -11.45 7.90 -2.91
CA LEU A 77 -10.15 8.45 -3.27
C LEU A 77 -9.69 9.54 -2.31
N ASP A 78 -10.33 9.65 -1.15
CA ASP A 78 -9.97 10.59 -0.11
C ASP A 78 -8.61 10.23 0.50
N ARG A 79 -7.89 11.25 0.96
CA ARG A 79 -6.61 11.10 1.67
C ARG A 79 -6.77 10.30 2.96
N ASP A 80 -7.91 10.45 3.63
CA ASP A 80 -8.16 9.80 4.92
C ASP A 80 -8.78 8.39 4.77
N THR A 81 -9.13 7.98 3.55
CA THR A 81 -9.68 6.65 3.30
C THR A 81 -8.58 5.59 3.33
N ALA A 82 -8.45 4.90 4.46
CA ALA A 82 -7.63 3.71 4.56
C ALA A 82 -8.34 2.51 3.91
N SER A 83 -7.88 2.09 2.72
CA SER A 83 -8.57 1.05 1.93
C SER A 83 -7.87 -0.31 1.98
N ASN A 84 -6.53 -0.31 2.01
CA ASN A 84 -5.73 -1.52 1.88
C ASN A 84 -5.24 -2.02 3.24
N PHE A 85 -6.08 -2.73 3.98
CA PHE A 85 -5.67 -3.30 5.27
C PHE A 85 -5.02 -4.67 5.09
N VAL A 86 -3.82 -4.84 5.66
CA VAL A 86 -3.11 -6.11 5.68
C VAL A 86 -2.88 -6.54 7.11
N GLU A 87 -3.17 -7.81 7.38
CA GLU A 87 -2.90 -8.43 8.67
C GLU A 87 -1.40 -8.68 8.86
N VAL A 88 -0.87 -8.26 10.00
CA VAL A 88 0.51 -8.45 10.40
C VAL A 88 0.55 -9.09 11.79
N HIS A 89 1.06 -10.32 11.85
CA HIS A 89 1.32 -11.01 13.11
C HIS A 89 2.61 -10.50 13.76
N ARG A 90 2.56 -10.17 15.04
CA ARG A 90 3.69 -9.65 15.80
C ARG A 90 4.92 -10.56 15.75
N ALA A 91 4.73 -11.87 15.97
CA ALA A 91 5.84 -12.83 15.99
C ALA A 91 6.57 -12.85 14.64
N THR A 92 5.82 -12.94 13.54
CA THR A 92 6.36 -12.93 12.18
C THR A 92 7.06 -11.61 11.84
N ALA A 93 6.44 -10.48 12.18
CA ALA A 93 7.00 -9.15 11.94
C ALA A 93 8.30 -8.93 12.72
N SER A 94 8.41 -9.49 13.92
CA SER A 94 9.64 -9.43 14.72
C SER A 94 10.77 -10.27 14.13
N VAL A 95 10.48 -11.48 13.67
CA VAL A 95 11.47 -12.34 12.99
C VAL A 95 12.00 -11.65 11.74
N ARG A 96 11.11 -11.14 10.89
CA ARG A 96 11.48 -10.41 9.67
C ARG A 96 12.23 -9.12 9.97
N GLY A 97 11.80 -8.37 10.98
CA GLY A 97 12.48 -7.14 11.42
C GLY A 97 13.95 -7.37 11.75
N ARG A 98 14.29 -8.48 12.41
CA ARG A 98 15.68 -8.86 12.68
C ARG A 98 16.46 -9.16 11.41
N GLU A 99 15.89 -9.93 10.49
CA GLU A 99 16.55 -10.24 9.21
C GLU A 99 16.77 -8.97 8.37
N THR A 100 15.79 -8.06 8.37
CA THR A 100 15.92 -6.75 7.72
C THR A 100 17.01 -5.90 8.35
N ILE A 101 17.13 -5.86 9.69
CA ILE A 101 18.23 -5.16 10.37
C ILE A 101 19.59 -5.74 9.99
N LYS A 102 19.73 -7.07 9.97
CA LYS A 102 20.99 -7.73 9.55
C LYS A 102 21.38 -7.37 8.13
N GLU A 103 20.42 -7.40 7.21
CA GLU A 103 20.66 -7.03 5.80
C GLU A 103 21.02 -5.54 5.66
N LEU A 104 20.33 -4.65 6.37
CA LEU A 104 20.65 -3.21 6.38
C LEU A 104 22.04 -2.95 6.95
N LYS A 105 22.43 -3.64 8.02
CA LYS A 105 23.77 -3.55 8.60
C LYS A 105 24.83 -3.99 7.58
N ARG A 106 24.66 -5.17 6.99
CA ARG A 106 25.54 -5.67 5.93
C ARG A 106 25.72 -4.66 4.80
N ARG A 107 24.63 -4.00 4.38
CA ARG A 107 24.67 -2.93 3.37
C ARG A 107 25.39 -1.69 3.87
N ALA A 108 25.12 -1.23 5.08
CA ALA A 108 25.78 -0.07 5.68
C ALA A 108 27.29 -0.27 5.78
N SER A 109 27.73 -1.46 6.23
CA SER A 109 29.15 -1.80 6.29
C SER A 109 29.79 -1.83 4.90
N ALA A 110 29.14 -2.46 3.91
CA ALA A 110 29.64 -2.50 2.53
C ALA A 110 29.73 -1.11 1.89
N ILE A 111 28.74 -0.24 2.14
CA ILE A 111 28.76 1.16 1.72
C ILE A 111 29.90 1.90 2.42
N GLY A 112 30.09 1.68 3.72
CA GLY A 112 31.19 2.27 4.50
C GLY A 112 32.57 1.91 3.95
N GLU A 113 32.79 0.67 3.53
CA GLU A 113 34.04 0.25 2.88
C GLU A 113 34.29 0.99 1.55
N GLN A 114 33.26 1.14 0.72
CA GLN A 114 33.38 1.88 -0.55
C GLN A 114 33.62 3.38 -0.29
N PHE A 115 32.92 3.96 0.68
CA PHE A 115 33.11 5.36 1.06
C PHE A 115 34.48 5.63 1.68
N SER A 116 35.06 4.68 2.41
CA SER A 116 36.41 4.82 2.96
C SER A 116 37.46 5.01 1.85
N LYS A 117 37.29 4.33 0.70
CA LYS A 117 38.16 4.52 -0.48
C LYS A 117 37.98 5.89 -1.12
N LEU A 118 36.75 6.40 -1.17
CA LEU A 118 36.46 7.74 -1.65
C LEU A 118 37.05 8.80 -0.72
N GLU A 119 36.88 8.66 0.59
CA GLU A 119 37.46 9.52 1.63
C GLU A 119 38.99 9.56 1.50
N GLU A 120 39.63 8.40 1.36
CA GLU A 120 41.08 8.31 1.13
C GLU A 120 41.51 9.01 -0.17
N GLY A 121 40.79 8.78 -1.27
CA GLY A 121 41.06 9.44 -2.56
C GLY A 121 40.90 10.95 -2.48
N MET A 122 39.83 11.44 -1.84
CA MET A 122 39.57 12.87 -1.62
C MET A 122 40.64 13.51 -0.75
N ASN A 123 41.11 12.82 0.31
CA ASN A 123 42.15 13.32 1.18
C ASN A 123 43.52 13.47 0.48
N ARG A 124 43.78 12.69 -0.57
CA ARG A 124 45.00 12.80 -1.40
C ARG A 124 44.99 13.99 -2.36
N LEU A 125 43.84 14.60 -2.63
CA LEU A 125 43.74 15.74 -3.54
C LEU A 125 44.26 17.01 -2.86
N GLU A 126 45.30 17.61 -3.43
CA GLU A 126 45.97 18.80 -2.89
C GLU A 126 45.82 20.01 -3.83
N PRO A 127 45.37 21.17 -3.33
CA PRO A 127 45.20 22.36 -4.17
C PRO A 127 46.53 23.09 -4.43
N ARG A 128 47.66 22.64 -3.86
CA ARG A 128 48.95 23.37 -3.83
C ARG A 128 49.61 23.61 -5.19
N PHE A 129 49.23 22.84 -6.21
CA PHE A 129 49.69 23.03 -7.60
C PHE A 129 48.65 23.74 -8.48
N ALA A 130 47.57 24.29 -7.90
CA ALA A 130 46.59 25.06 -8.65
C ALA A 130 47.25 26.30 -9.27
N SER A 131 46.95 26.56 -10.54
CA SER A 131 47.44 27.72 -11.31
C SER A 131 46.84 29.04 -10.84
N GLU A 132 45.76 29.01 -10.06
CA GLU A 132 45.12 30.19 -9.48
C GLU A 132 45.35 30.24 -7.96
N PRO A 133 45.68 31.40 -7.36
CA PRO A 133 45.96 31.54 -5.92
C PRO A 133 44.73 31.37 -5.01
N THR A 134 43.55 31.09 -5.56
CA THR A 134 42.29 30.96 -4.85
C THR A 134 42.10 29.54 -4.36
N THR A 135 41.87 29.40 -3.05
CA THR A 135 41.33 28.21 -2.40
C THR A 135 40.24 27.62 -3.30
N ASN A 136 40.45 26.44 -3.90
CA ASN A 136 39.45 25.84 -4.78
C ASN A 136 38.22 25.47 -3.92
N PRO A 137 37.12 26.25 -3.98
CA PRO A 137 36.02 26.10 -3.04
C PRO A 137 35.26 24.80 -3.29
N GLN A 138 35.25 24.31 -4.53
CA GLN A 138 34.63 23.05 -4.91
C GLN A 138 35.36 21.85 -4.29
N LEU A 139 36.70 21.88 -4.25
CA LEU A 139 37.47 20.82 -3.59
C LEU A 139 37.25 20.83 -2.07
N ALA A 140 37.18 22.01 -1.46
CA ALA A 140 36.89 22.15 -0.03
C ALA A 140 35.49 21.62 0.31
N GLU A 141 34.48 22.01 -0.47
CA GLU A 141 33.09 21.54 -0.35
C GLU A 141 32.99 20.02 -0.55
N ALA A 142 33.61 19.47 -1.61
CA ALA A 142 33.60 18.03 -1.86
C ALA A 142 34.27 17.22 -0.73
N LYS A 143 35.37 17.73 -0.14
CA LYS A 143 36.01 17.11 1.03
C LYS A 143 35.10 17.15 2.25
N GLN A 144 34.42 18.28 2.49
CA GLN A 144 33.47 18.42 3.58
C GLN A 144 32.30 17.44 3.45
N LEU A 145 31.62 17.41 2.29
CA LEU A 145 30.50 16.50 2.03
C LEU A 145 30.90 15.03 2.18
N THR A 146 32.10 14.67 1.72
CA THR A 146 32.63 13.30 1.86
C THR A 146 32.81 12.92 3.33
N ASN A 147 33.37 13.81 4.15
CA ASN A 147 33.56 13.58 5.58
C ASN A 147 32.22 13.48 6.34
N GLU A 148 31.27 14.35 6.02
CA GLU A 148 29.93 14.34 6.60
C GLU A 148 29.22 13.02 6.29
N LEU A 149 29.24 12.59 5.04
CA LEU A 149 28.61 11.34 4.61
C LEU A 149 29.28 10.11 5.24
N ALA A 150 30.61 10.08 5.31
CA ALA A 150 31.34 9.02 5.99
C ALA A 150 30.97 8.90 7.47
N SER A 151 30.83 10.04 8.16
CA SER A 151 30.37 10.08 9.56
C SER A 151 28.93 9.58 9.71
N GLY A 152 28.04 9.94 8.78
CA GLY A 152 26.65 9.49 8.74
C GLY A 152 26.53 7.98 8.55
N ILE A 153 27.30 7.41 7.64
CA ILE A 153 27.32 5.95 7.40
C ILE A 153 27.79 5.19 8.65
N ARG A 154 28.88 5.64 9.29
CA ARG A 154 29.38 5.05 10.55
C ARG A 154 28.34 5.13 11.66
N ARG A 155 27.62 6.25 11.76
CA ARG A 155 26.52 6.42 12.73
C ARG A 155 25.38 5.43 12.46
N ILE A 156 24.98 5.25 11.20
CA ILE A 156 23.91 4.31 10.82
C ILE A 156 24.32 2.88 11.20
N ASP A 157 25.54 2.45 10.88
CA ASP A 157 26.06 1.12 11.22
C ASP A 157 26.05 0.86 12.74
N ALA A 158 26.49 1.84 13.54
CA ALA A 158 26.44 1.75 15.00
C ALA A 158 25.01 1.67 15.54
N LEU A 159 24.08 2.45 14.98
CA LEU A 159 22.66 2.39 15.37
C LEU A 159 22.03 1.05 15.02
N LEU A 160 22.29 0.51 13.83
CA LEU A 160 21.80 -0.80 13.41
C LEU A 160 22.36 -1.93 14.28
N SER A 161 23.63 -1.86 14.67
CA SER A 161 24.23 -2.82 15.61
C SER A 161 23.52 -2.77 16.96
N GLY A 162 23.26 -1.58 17.50
CA GLY A 162 22.50 -1.43 18.74
C GLY A 162 21.02 -1.84 18.65
N LEU A 163 20.44 -1.95 17.45
CA LEU A 163 19.10 -2.50 17.24
C LEU A 163 19.13 -4.03 17.15
N GLU A 164 20.19 -4.62 16.59
CA GLU A 164 20.41 -6.07 16.52
C GLU A 164 20.50 -6.70 17.92
N ASP A 165 21.17 -6.03 18.86
CA ASP A 165 21.35 -6.50 20.23
C ASP A 165 20.07 -6.47 21.09
N ARG A 166 19.00 -5.83 20.59
CA ARG A 166 17.73 -5.66 21.31
C ARG A 166 16.59 -6.33 20.55
N PRO A 167 16.22 -7.59 20.87
CA PRO A 167 15.09 -8.24 20.21
C PRO A 167 13.79 -7.46 20.45
N SER A 168 12.91 -7.45 19.45
CA SER A 168 11.58 -6.81 19.50
C SER A 168 11.54 -5.28 19.59
N VAL A 169 12.61 -4.57 19.22
CA VAL A 169 12.60 -3.10 19.07
C VAL A 169 12.21 -2.61 17.67
N ALA A 170 12.21 -3.51 16.68
CA ALA A 170 11.84 -3.21 15.31
C ALA A 170 11.05 -4.39 14.72
N PHE A 171 10.04 -4.05 13.92
CA PHE A 171 9.14 -4.98 13.28
C PHE A 171 9.09 -4.65 11.79
N ASP A 172 9.26 -5.66 10.95
CA ASP A 172 8.98 -5.50 9.52
C ASP A 172 7.47 -5.65 9.32
N MET A 173 6.83 -4.52 9.10
CA MET A 173 5.39 -4.39 8.92
C MET A 173 4.95 -4.75 7.48
N SER A 174 5.86 -5.22 6.62
CA SER A 174 5.49 -5.62 5.26
C SER A 174 4.51 -6.79 5.27
N PRO A 175 3.54 -6.83 4.33
CA PRO A 175 2.63 -7.95 4.12
C PRO A 175 3.32 -9.32 4.11
N LEU A 176 2.65 -10.35 4.64
CA LEU A 176 3.17 -11.71 4.59
C LEU A 176 3.40 -12.17 3.15
N ASP A 177 2.39 -11.95 2.31
CA ASP A 177 2.40 -12.18 0.88
C ASP A 177 1.89 -10.93 0.16
N LYS A 178 2.77 -10.25 -0.58
CA LYS A 178 2.39 -9.06 -1.37
C LYS A 178 1.49 -9.41 -2.55
N ARG A 179 1.41 -10.69 -2.95
CA ARG A 179 0.57 -11.15 -4.08
C ARG A 179 -0.90 -11.23 -3.71
N THR A 180 -1.21 -11.37 -2.42
CA THR A 180 -2.60 -11.41 -1.93
C THR A 180 -3.15 -10.02 -1.64
N VAL A 181 -2.29 -9.00 -1.60
CA VAL A 181 -2.74 -7.63 -1.38
C VAL A 181 -3.38 -7.10 -2.66
N VAL A 182 -4.66 -6.77 -2.56
CA VAL A 182 -5.45 -6.23 -3.66
C VAL A 182 -5.56 -4.72 -3.49
N ASP A 183 -5.42 -3.98 -4.60
CA ASP A 183 -5.77 -2.56 -4.65
C ASP A 183 -7.27 -2.40 -4.38
N ARG A 184 -7.62 -2.12 -3.12
CA ARG A 184 -9.01 -2.03 -2.67
C ARG A 184 -9.68 -0.78 -3.22
N ARG A 185 -8.95 0.33 -3.37
CA ARG A 185 -9.47 1.55 -4.01
C ARG A 185 -9.96 1.27 -5.42
N ARG A 186 -9.21 0.48 -6.19
CA ARG A 186 -9.66 0.00 -7.51
C ARG A 186 -11.02 -0.68 -7.43
N LEU A 187 -11.16 -1.62 -6.49
CA LEU A 187 -12.38 -2.37 -6.34
C LEU A 187 -13.54 -1.45 -5.94
N ASP A 188 -13.33 -0.54 -4.99
CA ASP A 188 -14.35 0.42 -4.54
C ASP A 188 -14.80 1.35 -5.69
N VAL A 189 -13.86 1.89 -6.48
CA VAL A 189 -14.15 2.67 -7.69
C VAL A 189 -15.01 1.86 -8.68
N VAL A 190 -14.65 0.61 -8.95
CA VAL A 190 -15.41 -0.27 -9.86
C VAL A 190 -16.81 -0.53 -9.31
N MET A 191 -16.96 -0.76 -8.01
CA MET A 191 -18.26 -0.98 -7.37
C MET A 191 -19.15 0.25 -7.49
N GLN A 192 -18.64 1.46 -7.21
CA GLN A 192 -19.42 2.70 -7.35
C GLN A 192 -19.88 2.92 -8.79
N CYS A 193 -19.03 2.62 -9.79
CA CYS A 193 -19.44 2.65 -11.18
C CYS A 193 -20.57 1.66 -11.49
N CYS A 194 -20.51 0.44 -10.95
CA CYS A 194 -21.55 -0.57 -11.20
C CYS A 194 -22.88 -0.19 -10.56
N GLU A 195 -22.87 0.36 -9.34
CA GLU A 195 -24.08 0.83 -8.65
C GLU A 195 -24.80 1.92 -9.45
N ILE A 196 -24.05 2.92 -9.94
CA ILE A 196 -24.62 4.01 -10.75
C ILE A 196 -25.13 3.48 -12.11
N TRP A 197 -24.42 2.54 -12.71
CA TRP A 197 -24.85 1.89 -13.94
C TRP A 197 -26.19 1.15 -13.77
N GLU A 198 -26.34 0.39 -12.70
CA GLU A 198 -27.60 -0.30 -12.38
C GLU A 198 -28.72 0.68 -12.00
N ALA A 199 -28.42 1.72 -11.23
CA ALA A 199 -29.39 2.75 -10.87
C ALA A 199 -29.95 3.49 -12.10
N ALA A 200 -29.18 3.56 -13.18
CA ALA A 200 -29.62 4.05 -14.49
C ALA A 200 -30.44 3.01 -15.30
N GLY A 201 -30.81 1.88 -14.71
CA GLY A 201 -31.56 0.80 -15.36
C GLY A 201 -30.76 0.05 -16.42
N ARG A 202 -29.43 0.17 -16.42
CA ARG A 202 -28.58 -0.47 -17.43
C ARG A 202 -28.18 -1.88 -16.98
N PRO A 203 -28.14 -2.87 -17.89
CA PRO A 203 -27.74 -4.22 -17.55
C PRO A 203 -26.24 -4.28 -17.22
N LEU A 204 -25.90 -5.04 -16.19
CA LEU A 204 -24.52 -5.44 -15.89
C LEU A 204 -24.04 -6.47 -16.92
N SER A 205 -23.86 -6.11 -18.18
CA SER A 205 -23.39 -7.03 -19.24
C SER A 205 -21.99 -6.67 -19.72
N PHE A 206 -21.15 -7.68 -19.93
CA PHE A 206 -19.84 -7.52 -20.56
C PHE A 206 -19.45 -8.80 -21.29
N ASN A 207 -18.75 -8.65 -22.40
CA ASN A 207 -18.25 -9.75 -23.21
C ASN A 207 -16.72 -9.78 -23.21
N THR A 208 -16.15 -10.93 -23.57
CA THR A 208 -14.71 -11.02 -23.86
C THR A 208 -14.54 -10.96 -25.38
N ALA A 209 -13.68 -10.07 -25.86
CA ALA A 209 -13.38 -9.97 -27.29
C ALA A 209 -12.87 -11.33 -27.83
N PRO A 210 -13.21 -11.70 -29.08
CA PRO A 210 -12.55 -12.82 -29.73
C PRO A 210 -11.05 -12.52 -29.92
N ILE A 211 -10.26 -13.59 -29.76
CA ILE A 211 -8.81 -13.69 -29.57
C ILE A 211 -7.95 -12.61 -30.30
N GLY A 212 -7.19 -11.87 -29.50
CA GLY A 212 -6.10 -10.93 -29.84
C GLY A 212 -5.42 -10.48 -28.53
N GLU A 213 -4.17 -9.98 -28.59
CA GLU A 213 -3.32 -9.75 -27.40
C GLU A 213 -4.06 -8.98 -26.30
N HIS A 214 -4.19 -9.64 -25.14
CA HIS A 214 -4.97 -9.26 -23.96
C HIS A 214 -6.47 -9.50 -24.12
N ALA A 215 -7.02 -10.42 -23.30
CA ALA A 215 -8.44 -10.75 -23.19
C ALA A 215 -9.31 -9.53 -22.81
N GLN A 216 -9.49 -8.61 -23.76
CA GLN A 216 -10.09 -7.31 -23.58
C GLN A 216 -11.58 -7.50 -23.30
N LEU A 217 -12.03 -6.90 -22.20
CA LEU A 217 -13.45 -6.79 -21.91
C LEU A 217 -14.03 -5.74 -22.85
N VAL A 218 -15.14 -6.08 -23.48
CA VAL A 218 -15.85 -5.20 -24.42
C VAL A 218 -17.29 -5.07 -23.96
N GLY A 219 -17.87 -3.89 -24.17
CA GLY A 219 -19.23 -3.55 -23.81
C GLY A 219 -19.29 -2.22 -23.07
N SER A 220 -20.50 -1.66 -23.01
CA SER A 220 -20.74 -0.32 -22.49
C SER A 220 -20.32 -0.16 -21.02
N LEU A 221 -20.51 -1.18 -20.18
CA LEU A 221 -20.08 -1.13 -18.77
C LEU A 221 -18.56 -1.11 -18.60
N PRO A 222 -17.77 -2.04 -19.18
CA PRO A 222 -16.31 -1.93 -19.15
C PRO A 222 -15.77 -0.61 -19.73
N GLU A 223 -16.37 -0.11 -20.81
CA GLU A 223 -16.00 1.16 -21.42
C GLU A 223 -16.31 2.34 -20.50
N PHE A 224 -17.46 2.34 -19.84
CA PHE A 224 -17.85 3.32 -18.82
C PHE A 224 -16.87 3.34 -17.65
N VAL A 225 -16.58 2.17 -17.07
CA VAL A 225 -15.61 2.06 -15.98
C VAL A 225 -14.24 2.58 -16.42
N HIS A 226 -13.78 2.27 -17.63
CA HIS A 226 -12.53 2.81 -18.14
C HIS A 226 -12.55 4.31 -18.35
N ALA A 227 -13.64 4.88 -18.86
CA ALA A 227 -13.78 6.32 -19.03
C ALA A 227 -13.65 7.05 -17.69
N VAL A 228 -14.27 6.53 -16.64
CA VAL A 228 -14.15 7.05 -15.27
C VAL A 228 -12.73 6.89 -14.74
N VAL A 229 -12.16 5.68 -14.81
CA VAL A 229 -10.84 5.37 -14.22
C VAL A 229 -9.73 6.21 -14.84
N VAL A 230 -9.76 6.42 -16.16
CA VAL A 230 -8.77 7.26 -16.87
C VAL A 230 -8.82 8.70 -16.37
N ARG A 231 -10.00 9.19 -15.97
CA ARG A 231 -10.13 10.54 -15.39
C ARG A 231 -9.59 10.61 -13.97
N VAL A 232 -9.70 9.55 -13.17
CA VAL A 232 -9.28 9.57 -11.75
C VAL A 232 -7.88 9.01 -11.49
N THR A 233 -7.04 8.87 -12.53
CA THR A 233 -5.66 8.37 -12.43
C THR A 233 -4.64 9.32 -13.06
N ASP A 234 -3.41 9.35 -12.53
CA ASP A 234 -2.29 10.13 -13.05
C ASP A 234 -0.97 9.31 -13.09
N PRO A 235 -0.47 8.91 -14.29
CA PRO A 235 -1.01 9.25 -15.60
C PRO A 235 -2.34 8.54 -15.89
N PRO A 236 -3.16 9.06 -16.83
CA PRO A 236 -4.43 8.45 -17.20
C PRO A 236 -4.22 7.00 -17.65
N THR A 237 -4.74 6.04 -16.89
CA THR A 237 -4.46 4.61 -17.06
C THR A 237 -5.74 3.78 -17.07
N LYS A 238 -5.78 2.69 -17.85
CA LYS A 238 -6.89 1.73 -17.85
C LYS A 238 -6.60 0.53 -16.94
N ILE A 239 -7.64 -0.03 -16.32
CA ILE A 239 -7.53 -1.31 -15.61
C ILE A 239 -7.24 -2.43 -16.63
N ALA A 240 -6.35 -3.36 -16.29
CA ALA A 240 -6.13 -4.55 -17.13
C ALA A 240 -7.43 -5.37 -17.25
N GLY A 241 -7.79 -5.81 -18.47
CA GLY A 241 -9.06 -6.51 -18.71
C GLY A 241 -9.30 -7.75 -17.84
N GLY A 242 -8.25 -8.51 -17.53
CA GLY A 242 -8.34 -9.66 -16.61
C GLY A 242 -8.68 -9.25 -15.17
N THR A 243 -8.18 -8.10 -14.72
CA THR A 243 -8.46 -7.53 -13.40
C THR A 243 -9.87 -6.96 -13.35
N LEU A 244 -10.25 -6.14 -14.33
CA LEU A 244 -11.59 -5.58 -14.41
C LEU A 244 -12.66 -6.68 -14.46
N ARG A 245 -12.39 -7.81 -15.15
CA ARG A 245 -13.31 -8.96 -15.18
C ARG A 245 -13.56 -9.52 -13.78
N LYS A 246 -12.50 -9.65 -12.97
CA LYS A 246 -12.60 -10.15 -11.60
C LYS A 246 -13.39 -9.18 -10.72
N ASP A 247 -13.12 -7.88 -10.83
CA ASP A 247 -13.80 -6.86 -10.03
C ASP A 247 -15.31 -6.78 -10.39
N LEU A 248 -15.66 -6.83 -11.68
CA LEU A 248 -17.06 -6.87 -12.13
C LEU A 248 -17.78 -8.16 -11.69
N ALA A 249 -17.09 -9.31 -11.74
CA ALA A 249 -17.64 -10.57 -11.25
C ALA A 249 -17.84 -10.57 -9.72
N HIS A 250 -16.92 -9.93 -8.99
CA HIS A 250 -17.02 -9.75 -7.55
C HIS A 250 -18.28 -8.93 -7.19
N TYR A 251 -18.50 -7.80 -7.86
CA TYR A 251 -19.69 -6.98 -7.66
C TYR A 251 -20.99 -7.76 -7.91
N ARG A 252 -21.09 -8.48 -9.03
CA ARG A 252 -22.27 -9.35 -9.30
C ARG A 252 -22.53 -10.35 -8.17
N THR A 253 -21.47 -11.02 -7.70
CA THR A 253 -21.59 -12.01 -6.63
C THR A 253 -22.04 -11.37 -5.31
N ALA A 254 -21.51 -10.19 -4.98
CA ALA A 254 -21.89 -9.46 -3.77
C ALA A 254 -23.36 -9.00 -3.83
N ARG A 255 -23.79 -8.46 -4.97
CA ARG A 255 -25.17 -8.06 -5.23
C ARG A 255 -26.14 -9.23 -5.10
N ASP A 256 -25.83 -10.36 -5.72
CA ASP A 256 -26.68 -11.56 -5.68
C ASP A 256 -26.81 -12.12 -4.26
N ARG A 257 -25.75 -12.02 -3.43
CA ARG A 257 -25.82 -12.38 -2.01
C ARG A 257 -26.71 -11.44 -1.20
N ALA A 258 -26.55 -10.12 -1.39
CA ALA A 258 -27.37 -9.13 -0.70
C ALA A 258 -28.87 -9.30 -1.02
N ALA A 259 -29.20 -9.65 -2.26
CA ALA A 259 -30.59 -9.93 -2.66
C ALA A 259 -31.18 -11.16 -1.95
N VAL A 260 -30.38 -12.19 -1.66
CA VAL A 260 -30.84 -13.39 -0.93
C VAL A 260 -31.02 -13.11 0.56
N GLU A 261 -30.18 -12.26 1.15
CA GLU A 261 -30.28 -11.88 2.56
C GLU A 261 -31.52 -11.02 2.84
N ASP A 262 -31.90 -10.13 1.92
CA ASP A 262 -33.09 -9.26 2.05
C ASP A 262 -34.42 -10.04 1.89
N ASP A 263 -34.40 -11.15 1.13
CA ASP A 263 -35.57 -12.04 0.93
C ASP A 263 -35.79 -13.04 2.08
N THR A 264 -34.95 -13.03 3.12
CA THR A 264 -35.13 -13.91 4.29
C THR A 264 -36.11 -13.26 5.26
N PRO A 265 -37.35 -13.80 5.44
CA PRO A 265 -38.31 -13.19 6.35
C PRO A 265 -37.74 -13.18 7.78
N PRO A 266 -38.01 -12.12 8.58
CA PRO A 266 -37.55 -12.07 9.95
C PRO A 266 -38.07 -13.33 10.65
N VAL A 267 -37.14 -14.06 11.30
CA VAL A 267 -37.49 -15.18 12.17
C VAL A 267 -38.48 -14.63 13.18
N SER A 268 -39.75 -14.97 12.99
CA SER A 268 -40.79 -14.64 13.95
C SER A 268 -40.42 -15.39 15.21
N ASP A 269 -40.06 -14.61 16.23
CA ASP A 269 -39.88 -15.06 17.58
C ASP A 269 -41.24 -15.60 18.04
N MET A 270 -41.47 -16.89 17.75
CA MET A 270 -42.63 -17.62 18.22
C MET A 270 -42.45 -17.74 19.73
N GLY A 271 -43.19 -16.88 20.42
CA GLY A 271 -43.18 -16.78 21.86
C GLY A 271 -43.38 -18.14 22.53
N ASP A 272 -42.53 -18.39 23.51
CA ASP A 272 -42.83 -19.30 24.59
C ASP A 272 -43.94 -18.67 25.45
N ALA A 273 -45.17 -19.04 25.12
CA ALA A 273 -46.25 -19.12 26.07
C ALA A 273 -46.42 -20.59 26.46
N THR A 274 -45.75 -21.05 27.52
CA THR A 274 -46.37 -21.68 28.70
C THR A 274 -45.34 -22.08 29.76
#